data_AF-A0A660MLJ8-F1
#
_entry.id   AF-A0A660MLJ8-F1
#
_cell.length_a   1.000
_cell.length_b   1.000
_cell.length_c   1.000
_cell.angle_alpha   90.00
_cell.angle_beta   90.00
_cell.angle_gamma   90.00
#
_symmetry.space_group_name_H-M   'P 1'
#
loop_
_entity.id
_entity.type
_entity.pdbx_description
1 polymer ?
#
loop_
_entity_poly.entity_id
_entity_poly.type
_entity_poly.pdbx_seq_one_letter_code
_entity_poly.pdbx_strand_id
1 'polypeptide(L)' 'MQRHLLATLLLAALCGGAQAETIFRRSNDAEPASMDPQLAQGMPEMHILRDMFVGLIDE' A
#
# COMPACT_ATOMS: atom_id res chain seq x y z
N MET A 1 34.70 17.65 20.93
CA MET A 1 34.10 16.31 20.72
C MET A 1 32.59 16.27 20.97
N GLN A 2 32.08 16.66 22.14
CA GLN A 2 30.64 16.50 22.48
C GLN A 2 29.66 17.22 21.54
N ARG A 3 30.03 18.40 21.03
CA ARG A 3 29.19 19.19 20.13
C ARG A 3 28.98 18.52 18.76
N HIS A 4 29.98 17.79 18.29
CA HIS A 4 29.86 16.99 17.07
C HIS A 4 29.02 15.74 17.31
N LEU A 5 29.15 15.12 18.50
CA LEU A 5 28.34 13.98 18.91
C LEU A 5 26.84 14.31 18.94
N LEU A 6 26.49 15.48 19.50
CA LEU A 6 25.12 16.00 19.53
C LEU A 6 24.58 16.28 18.12
N ALA A 7 25.39 16.89 17.26
CA ALA A 7 25.01 17.17 15.89
C ALA A 7 24.75 15.88 15.07
N THR A 8 25.57 14.85 15.27
CA THR A 8 25.37 13.55 14.61
C THR A 8 24.14 12.81 15.12
N LEU A 9 23.81 12.92 16.42
CA LEU A 9 22.62 12.29 17.00
C LEU A 9 21.33 12.94 16.48
N LEU A 10 21.33 14.28 16.36
CA LEU A 10 20.21 15.04 15.79
C LEU A 10 19.98 14.71 14.32
N LEU A 11 21.06 14.57 13.53
CA LEU A 11 20.97 14.22 12.12
C LEU A 11 20.43 12.79 11.92
N ALA A 12 20.84 11.85 12.78
CA ALA A 12 20.33 10.48 12.74
C ALA A 12 18.83 10.39 13.12
N ALA A 13 18.34 11.26 14.01
CA ALA A 13 16.92 11.31 14.38
C ALA A 13 16.02 11.93 13.30
N LEU A 14 16.57 12.79 12.43
CA LEU A 14 15.86 13.42 11.31
C LEU A 14 15.77 12.50 10.08
N CYS A 15 16.71 11.57 9.94
CA CYS A 15 16.65 10.48 8.96
C CYS A 15 15.75 9.35 9.49
N GLY A 16 14.45 9.64 9.66
CA GLY A 16 13.44 8.61 9.97
C GLY A 16 13.61 7.43 9.03
N GLY A 17 13.71 6.22 9.60
CA GLY A 17 14.09 5.01 8.89
C GLY A 17 13.27 4.85 7.61
N ALA A 18 13.96 4.52 6.50
CA ALA A 18 13.31 4.08 5.28
C ALA A 18 12.36 2.94 5.67
N GLN A 19 11.06 3.25 5.70
CA GLN A 19 10.03 2.28 6.04
C GLN A 19 10.17 1.16 5.01
N ALA A 20 10.44 -0.03 5.51
CA ALA A 20 10.67 -1.23 4.72
C ALA A 20 9.40 -1.65 3.96
N GLU A 21 9.45 -2.85 3.38
CA GLU A 21 8.31 -3.51 2.73
C GLU A 21 6.99 -3.26 3.48
N THR A 22 6.04 -2.62 2.82
CA THR A 22 4.70 -2.38 3.35
C THR A 22 3.77 -3.47 2.82
N ILE A 23 3.50 -4.49 3.64
CA ILE A 23 2.58 -5.58 3.30
C ILE A 23 1.24 -5.32 3.98
N PHE A 24 0.21 -5.03 3.19
CA PHE A 24 -1.17 -4.98 3.67
C PHE A 24 -1.92 -6.28 3.32
N ARG A 25 -2.39 -7.00 4.36
CA ARG A 25 -3.18 -8.24 4.20
C ARG A 25 -4.64 -7.93 4.48
N ARG A 26 -5.48 -7.91 3.45
CA ARG A 26 -6.92 -7.66 3.53
C ARG A 26 -7.74 -8.95 3.40
N SER A 27 -8.78 -9.10 4.21
CA SER A 27 -9.85 -10.06 3.94
C SER A 27 -10.68 -9.57 2.74
N ASN A 28 -11.38 -10.47 2.07
CA ASN A 28 -12.18 -10.16 0.89
C ASN A 28 -13.59 -10.77 0.90
N ASP A 29 -14.10 -11.09 2.10
CA ASP A 29 -15.43 -11.65 2.37
C ASP A 29 -15.70 -13.05 1.78
N ALA A 30 -15.51 -13.22 0.47
CA ALA A 30 -15.70 -14.48 -0.26
C ALA A 30 -14.67 -14.63 -1.39
N GLU A 31 -14.65 -15.82 -2.00
CA GLU A 31 -13.81 -16.09 -3.17
C GLU A 31 -14.39 -15.38 -4.42
N PRO A 32 -13.57 -14.65 -5.20
CA PRO A 32 -14.01 -14.05 -6.47
C PRO A 32 -14.35 -15.13 -7.50
N ALA A 33 -15.49 -14.98 -8.18
CA ALA A 33 -15.93 -15.90 -9.23
C ALA A 33 -15.17 -15.69 -10.56
N SER A 34 -14.73 -14.47 -10.84
CA SER A 34 -13.95 -14.14 -12.04
C SER A 34 -13.01 -12.95 -11.82
N MET A 35 -11.83 -13.00 -12.44
CA MET A 35 -10.87 -11.89 -12.51
C MET A 35 -10.88 -11.16 -13.86
N ASP A 36 -11.77 -11.55 -14.79
CA ASP A 36 -12.03 -10.81 -16.01
C ASP A 36 -13.00 -9.65 -15.70
N PRO A 37 -12.60 -8.38 -15.89
CA PRO A 37 -13.48 -7.23 -15.64
C PRO A 37 -14.79 -7.27 -16.43
N GLN A 38 -14.85 -7.98 -17.55
CA GLN A 38 -16.07 -8.10 -18.37
C GLN A 38 -17.07 -9.14 -17.81
N LEU A 39 -16.61 -10.01 -16.90
CA LEU A 39 -17.41 -11.07 -16.30
C LEU A 39 -17.66 -10.86 -14.80
N ALA A 40 -16.87 -10.01 -14.14
CA ALA A 40 -17.00 -9.71 -12.72
C ALA A 40 -18.31 -8.99 -12.42
N GLN A 41 -19.03 -9.46 -11.39
CA GLN A 41 -20.32 -8.91 -10.99
C GLN A 41 -20.43 -8.64 -9.48
N GLY A 42 -19.60 -9.29 -8.66
CA GLY A 42 -19.66 -9.21 -7.21
C GLY A 42 -18.69 -8.21 -6.59
N MET A 43 -18.92 -7.90 -5.32
CA MET A 43 -18.03 -7.05 -4.52
C MET A 43 -16.63 -7.66 -4.28
N PRO A 44 -16.48 -8.98 -4.01
CA PRO A 44 -15.16 -9.59 -3.83
C PRO A 44 -14.23 -9.37 -5.03
N GLU A 45 -14.76 -9.41 -6.25
CA GLU A 45 -14.03 -9.14 -7.48
C GLU A 45 -13.64 -7.66 -7.57
N MET A 46 -14.60 -6.75 -7.35
CA MET A 46 -14.38 -5.31 -7.48
C MET A 46 -13.33 -4.76 -6.51
N HIS A 47 -13.25 -5.32 -5.31
CA HIS A 47 -12.22 -4.99 -4.32
C HIS A 47 -10.78 -5.20 -4.84
N ILE A 48 -10.57 -6.20 -5.70
CA ILE A 48 -9.26 -6.53 -6.28
C ILE A 48 -9.09 -5.81 -7.61
N LEU A 49 -10.12 -5.77 -8.45
CA LEU A 49 -10.04 -5.18 -9.79
C LEU A 49 -9.73 -3.68 -9.74
N ARG A 50 -10.18 -2.94 -8.72
CA ARG A 50 -9.82 -1.52 -8.52
C ARG A 50 -8.34 -1.30 -8.20
N ASP A 51 -7.67 -2.31 -7.64
CA ASP A 51 -6.22 -2.25 -7.39
C ASP A 51 -5.43 -2.59 -8.67
N MET A 52 -6.00 -3.38 -9.59
CA MET A 52 -5.34 -3.90 -10.79
C MET A 52 -5.61 -3.09 -12.06
N PHE A 53 -6.78 -2.47 -12.16
CA PHE A 53 -7.23 -1.72 -13.33
C PHE A 53 -7.77 -0.36 -12.92
N VAL A 54 -7.59 0.63 -13.81
CA VAL A 54 -8.10 1.99 -13.63
C VAL A 54 -9.07 2.34 -14.77
N GLY A 55 -10.16 3.02 -14.43
CA GLY A 55 -11.13 3.54 -15.40
C GLY A 55 -10.64 4.81 -16.09
N LEU A 56 -11.45 5.33 -17.03
CA LEU A 56 -11.18 6.64 -17.66
C LEU A 56 -11.32 7.81 -16.68
N ILE A 57 -12.13 7.63 -15.65
CA ILE A 57 -12.35 8.55 -14.53
C ILE A 57 -12.21 7.70 -13.27
N ASP A 58 -11.57 8.27 -12.26
CA ASP A 58 -11.50 7.71 -10.91
C ASP A 58 -12.19 8.66 -9.93
N GLU A 59 -12.67 8.12 -8.80
CA GLU A 59 -13.35 8.90 -7.74
C GLU A 59 -12.38 9.67 -6.84
#